data_AF-A0A7S2IIM9-F1
#
_entry.id   AF-A0A7S2IIM9-F1
#
_cell.length_a   1.000
_cell.length_b   1.000
_cell.length_c   1.000
_cell.angle_alpha   90.00
_cell.angle_beta   90.00
_cell.angle_gamma   90.00
#
_symmetry.space_group_name_H-M   'P 1'
#
loop_
_entity.id
_entity.type
_entity.pdbx_description
1 polymer ?
#
loop_
_entity_poly.entity_id
_entity_poly.type
_entity_poly.pdbx_seq_one_letter_code
_entity_poly.pdbx_strand_id
1 'polypeptide(L)'
;AAAVKSGYVKPAPLVRFADPSNIAGMEPNMYRHCRGLFARRWEVTGEVAVRAAMAATAAAAAGGARDAETPRQLVVGLHVRRGNLLVANSERMLPNAHFIGLAQKVAKACAERGVGISIELYSEVPTKTSVVTVLPGEDKKLSAPVTLSPSLAALEDFDVLGPQLRRFVNEPLLATFDRMIDCDILIASRSSLSTCAAYLKSEGGVTVYYPDQRHQMLEAADGHLSCQDARLDAQLGAYVERFRDGQAGARRLA
;
A
#
# COMPACT_ATOMS: atom_id res chain seq x y z
N ALA A 1 -13.02 44.80 31.42
CA ALA A 1 -12.29 43.69 30.76
C ALA A 1 -12.63 42.40 31.50
N ALA A 2 -13.47 41.55 30.89
CA ALA A 2 -13.89 40.28 31.48
C ALA A 2 -12.89 39.17 31.11
N ALA A 3 -12.40 38.43 32.11
CA ALA A 3 -11.47 37.33 31.93
C ALA A 3 -12.16 36.10 31.33
N VAL A 4 -11.73 35.68 30.15
CA VAL A 4 -12.15 34.41 29.53
C VAL A 4 -11.43 33.28 30.23
N LYS A 5 -12.18 32.43 30.95
CA LYS A 5 -11.68 31.16 31.49
C LYS A 5 -11.48 30.18 30.33
N SER A 6 -10.23 29.80 30.05
CA SER A 6 -9.93 28.74 29.09
C SER A 6 -10.41 27.40 29.64
N GLY A 7 -11.50 26.87 29.09
CA GLY A 7 -11.96 25.52 29.37
C GLY A 7 -10.94 24.52 28.84
N TYR A 8 -10.31 23.78 29.74
CA TYR A 8 -9.50 22.62 29.39
C TYR A 8 -10.45 21.52 28.88
N VAL A 9 -10.57 21.38 27.57
CA VAL A 9 -11.28 20.26 26.95
C VAL A 9 -10.39 19.04 27.12
N LYS A 10 -10.84 18.09 27.96
CA LYS A 10 -10.17 16.79 28.12
C LYS A 10 -10.05 16.15 26.74
N PRO A 11 -8.85 15.85 26.22
CA PRO A 11 -8.71 15.29 24.88
C PRO A 11 -9.52 13.99 24.78
N ALA A 12 -10.26 13.86 23.70
CA ALA A 12 -11.00 12.66 23.37
C ALA A 12 -10.05 11.44 23.38
N PRO A 13 -10.52 10.25 23.82
CA PRO A 13 -9.67 9.08 23.89
C PRO A 13 -9.10 8.77 22.51
N LEU A 14 -7.77 8.57 22.50
CA LEU A 14 -6.96 8.15 21.36
C LEU A 14 -7.74 7.23 20.40
N VAL A 15 -7.78 7.62 19.13
CA VAL A 15 -8.08 6.68 18.04
C VAL A 15 -7.10 5.52 18.22
N ARG A 16 -7.62 4.32 18.54
CA ARG A 16 -6.84 3.10 18.63
C ARG A 16 -6.15 2.92 17.28
N PHE A 17 -4.83 3.08 17.25
CA PHE A 17 -4.01 2.56 16.17
C PHE A 17 -4.19 1.05 16.08
N ALA A 18 -3.85 0.48 14.92
CA ALA A 18 -3.71 -0.95 14.70
C ALA A 18 -3.15 -1.63 15.95
N ASP A 19 -3.82 -2.70 16.39
CA ASP A 19 -3.51 -3.44 17.60
C ASP A 19 -1.98 -3.55 17.80
N PRO A 20 -1.41 -3.09 18.94
CA PRO A 20 0.01 -3.23 19.25
C PRO A 20 0.53 -4.67 19.07
N SER A 21 -0.34 -5.67 19.11
CA SER A 21 -0.02 -7.07 18.78
C SER A 21 0.54 -7.24 17.35
N ASN A 22 0.11 -6.43 16.37
CA ASN A 22 0.58 -6.47 14.98
C ASN A 22 2.03 -5.96 14.84
N ILE A 23 2.50 -5.12 15.76
CA ILE A 23 3.87 -4.59 15.78
C ILE A 23 4.80 -5.51 16.60
N ALA A 24 4.26 -6.20 17.59
CA ALA A 24 5.02 -7.08 18.49
C ALA A 24 5.74 -8.23 17.77
N GLY A 25 5.27 -8.63 16.57
CA GLY A 25 5.92 -9.62 15.72
C GLY A 25 6.84 -9.09 14.63
N MET A 26 7.01 -7.76 14.49
CA MET A 26 7.96 -7.22 13.50
C MET A 26 9.40 -7.55 13.89
N GLU A 27 10.16 -8.11 12.95
CA GLU A 27 11.58 -8.40 13.14
C GLU A 27 12.34 -7.12 13.56
N PRO A 28 13.26 -7.16 14.56
CA PRO A 28 13.88 -5.96 15.12
C PRO A 28 14.60 -5.05 14.10
N ASN A 29 15.13 -5.64 13.03
CA ASN A 29 15.80 -4.90 11.95
C ASN A 29 14.82 -4.08 11.10
N MET A 30 13.62 -4.60 10.90
CA MET A 30 12.55 -3.95 10.16
C MET A 30 11.93 -2.82 10.97
N TYR A 31 11.76 -3.02 12.28
CA TYR A 31 11.32 -1.97 13.20
C TYR A 31 12.29 -0.78 13.19
N ARG A 32 13.62 -1.04 13.21
CA ARG A 32 14.64 0.01 13.17
C ARG A 32 14.61 0.84 11.88
N HIS A 33 14.35 0.20 10.73
CA HIS A 33 14.20 0.88 9.44
C HIS A 33 12.90 1.71 9.34
N CYS A 34 11.80 1.21 9.90
CA CYS A 34 10.49 1.87 9.77
C CYS A 34 10.20 2.89 10.90
N ARG A 35 10.98 2.90 12.01
CA ARG A 35 10.82 3.87 13.12
C ARG A 35 10.78 5.34 12.68
N GLY A 36 11.60 5.74 11.70
CA GLY A 36 11.60 7.11 11.18
C GLY A 36 10.36 7.47 10.36
N LEU A 37 9.79 6.49 9.64
CA LEU A 37 8.53 6.64 8.89
C LEU A 37 7.33 6.72 9.85
N PHE A 38 7.30 5.86 10.89
CA PHE A 38 6.28 5.90 11.93
C PHE A 38 6.29 7.23 12.71
N ALA A 39 7.47 7.74 13.06
CA ALA A 39 7.61 8.99 13.81
C ALA A 39 7.18 10.23 13.00
N ARG A 40 7.45 10.29 11.69
CA ARG A 40 7.00 11.41 10.85
C ARG A 40 5.50 11.39 10.58
N ARG A 41 4.90 10.20 10.40
CA ARG A 41 3.44 10.09 10.32
C ARG A 41 2.79 10.54 11.63
N TRP A 42 3.37 10.21 12.78
CA TRP A 42 2.88 10.63 14.10
C TRP A 42 2.77 12.15 14.27
N GLU A 43 3.76 12.93 13.80
CA GLU A 43 3.72 14.39 13.90
C GLU A 43 2.72 15.01 12.91
N VAL A 44 2.58 14.44 11.70
CA VAL A 44 1.67 14.95 10.66
C VAL A 44 0.21 14.54 10.91
N THR A 45 -0.05 13.32 11.40
CA THR A 45 -1.43 12.84 11.63
C THR A 45 -2.09 13.46 12.85
N GLY A 46 -1.34 13.96 13.84
CA GLY A 46 -1.91 14.71 14.96
C GLY A 46 -2.62 15.99 14.51
N GLU A 47 -2.01 16.74 13.59
CA GLU A 47 -2.59 17.99 13.09
C GLU A 47 -3.68 17.74 12.03
N VAL A 48 -3.49 16.73 11.16
CA VAL A 48 -4.48 16.31 10.16
C VAL A 48 -5.72 15.69 10.81
N ALA A 49 -5.58 14.85 11.85
CA ALA A 49 -6.71 14.25 12.55
C ALA A 49 -7.56 15.30 13.28
N VAL A 50 -6.95 16.36 13.82
CA VAL A 50 -7.70 17.49 14.42
C VAL A 50 -8.48 18.23 13.35
N ARG A 51 -7.87 18.52 12.18
CA ARG A 51 -8.56 19.19 11.07
C ARG A 51 -9.67 18.32 10.46
N ALA A 52 -9.44 17.02 10.26
CA ALA A 52 -10.42 16.08 9.76
C ALA A 52 -11.59 15.88 10.75
N ALA A 53 -11.31 15.79 12.05
CA ALA A 53 -12.35 15.74 13.08
C ALA A 53 -13.19 17.03 13.12
N MET A 54 -12.54 18.20 12.98
CA MET A 54 -13.26 19.49 12.89
C MET A 54 -14.10 19.58 11.61
N ALA A 55 -13.59 19.10 10.47
CA ALA A 55 -14.32 19.07 9.19
C ALA A 55 -15.50 18.08 9.22
N ALA A 56 -15.32 16.89 9.79
CA ALA A 56 -16.39 15.90 9.94
C ALA A 56 -17.50 16.38 10.90
N THR A 57 -17.13 17.11 11.97
CA THR A 57 -18.10 17.72 12.89
C THR A 57 -18.88 18.84 12.19
N ALA A 58 -18.23 19.62 11.30
CA ALA A 58 -18.89 20.63 10.48
C ALA A 58 -19.81 20.01 9.41
N ALA A 59 -19.40 18.91 8.79
CA ALA A 59 -20.21 18.18 7.80
C ALA A 59 -21.42 17.48 8.44
N ALA A 60 -21.29 16.94 9.64
CA ALA A 60 -22.40 16.37 10.40
C ALA A 60 -23.41 17.42 10.88
N ALA A 61 -22.97 18.66 11.09
CA ALA A 61 -23.85 19.79 11.44
C ALA A 61 -24.62 20.35 10.23
N ALA A 62 -24.11 20.17 9.01
CA ALA A 62 -24.76 20.55 7.77
C ALA A 62 -25.55 19.36 7.21
N GLY A 63 -26.73 19.08 7.77
CA GLY A 63 -27.62 18.00 7.35
C GLY A 63 -28.18 18.16 5.92
N GLY A 64 -27.31 17.97 4.92
CA GLY A 64 -27.66 17.88 3.51
C GLY A 64 -28.06 16.45 3.14
N ALA A 65 -29.13 16.32 2.36
CA ALA A 65 -29.53 15.08 1.73
C ALA A 65 -28.31 14.42 1.08
N ARG A 66 -28.08 13.13 1.38
CA ARG A 66 -27.02 12.36 0.71
C ARG A 66 -27.35 12.32 -0.78
N ASP A 67 -26.69 13.18 -1.55
CA ASP A 67 -26.57 13.02 -3.00
C ASP A 67 -26.19 11.57 -3.28
N ALA A 68 -26.70 10.99 -4.37
CA ALA A 68 -26.42 9.62 -4.78
C ALA A 68 -24.90 9.44 -4.95
N GLU A 69 -24.26 9.02 -3.86
CA GLU A 69 -22.81 8.91 -3.75
C GLU A 69 -22.37 7.90 -4.79
N THR A 70 -21.50 8.34 -5.70
CA THR A 70 -21.03 7.47 -6.79
C THR A 70 -20.47 6.20 -6.16
N PRO A 71 -20.87 4.99 -6.62
CA PRO A 71 -20.48 3.75 -5.98
C PRO A 71 -18.96 3.71 -5.81
N ARG A 72 -18.50 3.54 -4.57
CA ARG A 72 -17.07 3.47 -4.25
C ARG A 72 -16.42 2.36 -5.08
N GLN A 73 -15.34 2.69 -5.80
CA GLN A 73 -14.54 1.69 -6.49
C GLN A 73 -13.55 1.02 -5.54
N LEU A 74 -13.34 -0.29 -5.74
CA LEU A 74 -12.29 -1.06 -5.07
C LEU A 74 -10.94 -0.69 -5.67
N VAL A 75 -9.97 -0.32 -4.83
CA VAL A 75 -8.62 0.06 -5.27
C VAL A 75 -7.63 -1.08 -5.04
N VAL A 76 -7.01 -1.56 -6.10
CA VAL A 76 -5.93 -2.55 -6.07
C VAL A 76 -4.59 -1.87 -6.31
N GLY A 77 -3.74 -1.81 -5.29
CA GLY A 77 -2.38 -1.31 -5.40
C GLY A 77 -1.39 -2.40 -5.79
N LEU A 78 -0.56 -2.17 -6.81
CA LEU A 78 0.53 -3.04 -7.24
C LEU A 78 1.86 -2.35 -6.92
N HIS A 79 2.59 -2.83 -5.92
CA HIS A 79 3.92 -2.29 -5.65
C HIS A 79 4.99 -3.14 -6.32
N VAL A 80 5.56 -2.62 -7.42
CA VAL A 80 6.53 -3.32 -8.28
C VAL A 80 7.91 -2.68 -8.12
N ARG A 81 8.72 -3.27 -7.23
CA ARG A 81 10.09 -2.81 -6.98
C ARG A 81 11.01 -3.18 -8.14
N ARG A 82 11.69 -2.19 -8.71
CA ARG A 82 12.64 -2.33 -9.83
C ARG A 82 13.98 -1.72 -9.46
N GLY A 83 14.09 -0.39 -9.43
CA GLY A 83 15.17 0.37 -8.79
C GLY A 83 16.54 -0.33 -8.73
N ASN A 84 17.09 -0.49 -7.54
CA ASN A 84 18.38 -1.15 -7.33
C ASN A 84 18.34 -2.68 -7.56
N LEU A 85 17.16 -3.31 -7.62
CA LEU A 85 17.02 -4.74 -7.92
C LEU A 85 17.38 -5.05 -9.37
N LEU A 86 17.18 -4.11 -10.30
CA LEU A 86 17.59 -4.27 -11.71
C LEU A 86 19.09 -4.52 -11.87
N VAL A 87 19.89 -4.16 -10.87
CA VAL A 87 21.35 -4.16 -10.92
C VAL A 87 21.93 -5.16 -9.93
N ALA A 88 21.65 -5.00 -8.64
CA ALA A 88 22.40 -5.70 -7.59
C ALA A 88 21.73 -6.99 -7.09
N ASN A 89 20.43 -7.19 -7.32
CA ASN A 89 19.70 -8.36 -6.80
C ASN A 89 18.54 -8.78 -7.70
N SER A 90 18.80 -8.94 -9.01
CA SER A 90 17.78 -9.24 -10.01
C SER A 90 17.10 -10.60 -9.78
N GLU A 91 17.77 -11.54 -9.11
CA GLU A 91 17.21 -12.83 -8.69
C GLU A 91 16.05 -12.70 -7.70
N ARG A 92 15.92 -11.54 -7.04
CA ARG A 92 14.81 -11.24 -6.12
C ARG A 92 13.62 -10.61 -6.83
N MET A 93 13.77 -10.25 -8.09
CA MET A 93 12.75 -9.55 -8.85
C MET A 93 11.63 -10.51 -9.24
N LEU A 94 10.40 -10.19 -8.82
CA LEU A 94 9.22 -10.89 -9.30
C LEU A 94 8.89 -10.41 -10.73
N PRO A 95 8.56 -11.33 -11.66
CA PRO A 95 8.21 -10.97 -13.03
C PRO A 95 6.92 -10.14 -13.08
N ASN A 96 6.77 -9.25 -14.07
CA ASN A 96 5.55 -8.44 -14.24
C ASN A 96 4.28 -9.30 -14.31
N ALA A 97 4.35 -10.43 -15.03
CA ALA A 97 3.27 -11.40 -15.17
C ALA A 97 2.71 -11.90 -13.83
N HIS A 98 3.53 -11.96 -12.77
CA HIS A 98 3.07 -12.31 -11.43
C HIS A 98 2.07 -11.30 -10.88
N PHE A 99 2.39 -10.01 -10.95
CA PHE A 99 1.52 -8.93 -10.48
C PHE A 99 0.27 -8.82 -11.34
N ILE A 100 0.43 -8.90 -12.66
CA ILE A 100 -0.67 -8.86 -13.63
C ILE A 100 -1.67 -9.98 -13.38
N GLY A 101 -1.20 -11.23 -13.22
CA GLY A 101 -2.07 -12.37 -12.97
C GLY A 101 -2.87 -12.23 -11.68
N LEU A 102 -2.26 -11.71 -10.61
CA LEU A 102 -2.97 -11.42 -9.35
C LEU A 102 -4.00 -10.31 -9.51
N ALA A 103 -3.66 -9.22 -10.21
CA ALA A 103 -4.59 -8.12 -10.48
C ALA A 103 -5.80 -8.59 -11.31
N GLN A 104 -5.57 -9.43 -12.32
CA GLN A 104 -6.63 -10.02 -13.15
C GLN A 104 -7.57 -10.93 -12.36
N LYS A 105 -7.05 -11.70 -11.38
CA LYS A 105 -7.89 -12.49 -10.47
C LYS A 105 -8.84 -11.59 -9.67
N VAL A 106 -8.35 -10.48 -9.13
CA VAL A 106 -9.19 -9.51 -8.40
C VAL A 106 -10.19 -8.84 -9.33
N ALA A 107 -9.76 -8.41 -10.53
CA ALA A 107 -10.64 -7.78 -11.53
C ALA A 107 -11.77 -8.73 -11.95
N LYS A 108 -11.47 -10.02 -12.16
CA LYS A 108 -12.49 -11.04 -12.43
C LYS A 108 -13.49 -11.16 -11.28
N ALA A 109 -13.01 -11.27 -10.04
CA ALA A 109 -13.88 -11.37 -8.87
C ALA A 109 -14.80 -10.15 -8.71
N CYS A 110 -14.28 -8.94 -9.02
CA CYS A 110 -15.05 -7.69 -9.03
C CYS A 110 -16.12 -7.68 -10.12
N ALA A 111 -15.77 -8.09 -11.35
CA ALA A 111 -16.69 -8.15 -12.48
C ALA A 111 -17.87 -9.11 -12.21
N GLU A 112 -17.60 -10.29 -11.66
CA GLU A 112 -18.64 -11.28 -11.28
C GLU A 112 -19.63 -10.76 -10.23
N ARG A 113 -19.26 -9.71 -9.47
CA ARG A 113 -20.04 -9.16 -8.35
C ARG A 113 -20.55 -7.74 -8.62
N GLY A 114 -20.34 -7.20 -9.82
CA GLY A 114 -20.74 -5.84 -10.18
C GLY A 114 -19.99 -4.75 -9.40
N VAL A 115 -18.78 -5.02 -8.92
CA VAL A 115 -17.95 -4.06 -8.18
C VAL A 115 -17.04 -3.32 -9.15
N GLY A 116 -17.09 -1.98 -9.15
CA GLY A 116 -16.14 -1.16 -9.89
C GLY A 116 -14.73 -1.24 -9.28
N ILE A 117 -13.70 -1.20 -10.13
CA ILE A 117 -12.31 -1.39 -9.72
C ILE A 117 -11.39 -0.33 -10.34
N SER A 118 -10.39 0.11 -9.58
CA SER A 118 -9.24 0.89 -10.05
C SER A 118 -7.95 0.18 -9.65
N ILE A 119 -7.02 0.04 -10.58
CA ILE A 119 -5.73 -0.62 -10.35
C ILE A 119 -4.64 0.46 -10.38
N GLU A 120 -3.89 0.59 -9.30
CA GLU A 120 -2.81 1.57 -9.15
C GLU A 120 -1.45 0.87 -9.17
N LEU A 121 -0.58 1.21 -10.12
CA LEU A 121 0.79 0.70 -10.23
C LEU A 121 1.78 1.67 -9.60
N TYR A 122 2.45 1.22 -8.55
CA TYR A 122 3.52 1.94 -7.85
C TYR A 122 4.86 1.35 -8.24
N SER A 123 5.74 2.14 -8.85
CA SER A 123 7.07 1.68 -9.26
C SER A 123 8.06 2.83 -9.39
N GLU A 124 9.34 2.48 -9.43
CA GLU A 124 10.45 3.37 -9.63
C GLU A 124 11.28 2.91 -10.84
N VAL A 125 11.55 3.83 -11.76
CA VAL A 125 12.34 3.57 -12.97
C VAL A 125 13.38 4.67 -13.18
N PRO A 126 14.56 4.35 -13.75
CA PRO A 126 15.50 5.37 -14.18
C PRO A 126 14.81 6.39 -15.09
N THR A 127 15.03 7.69 -14.87
CA THR A 127 14.49 8.76 -15.73
C THR A 127 15.28 8.94 -17.01
N LYS A 128 16.51 8.43 -17.04
CA LYS A 128 17.43 8.47 -18.18
C LYS A 128 18.26 7.20 -18.23
N THR A 129 18.77 6.89 -19.41
CA THR A 129 19.76 5.83 -19.56
C THR A 129 21.05 6.25 -18.84
N SER A 130 21.61 5.35 -18.03
CA SER A 130 22.84 5.57 -17.28
C SER A 130 23.63 4.28 -17.13
N VAL A 131 24.95 4.39 -17.02
CA VAL A 131 25.82 3.25 -16.76
C VAL A 131 26.16 3.27 -15.27
N VAL A 132 25.82 2.18 -14.57
CA VAL A 132 26.13 2.01 -13.15
C VAL A 132 27.35 1.10 -13.03
N THR A 133 28.35 1.56 -12.28
CA THR A 133 29.56 0.81 -11.92
C THR A 133 29.62 0.59 -10.41
N VAL A 134 30.31 -0.45 -9.95
CA VAL A 134 30.55 -0.66 -8.51
C VAL A 134 31.42 0.47 -7.98
N LEU A 135 31.00 1.12 -6.91
CA LEU A 135 31.87 2.02 -6.16
C LEU A 135 32.86 1.18 -5.33
N PRO A 136 34.16 1.56 -5.28
CA PRO A 136 35.13 0.87 -4.44
C PRO A 136 34.67 0.81 -2.98
N GLY A 137 34.55 -0.40 -2.40
CA GLY A 137 34.18 -0.61 -1.00
C GLY A 137 32.77 -1.13 -0.74
N GLU A 138 31.91 -1.23 -1.75
CA GLU A 138 30.62 -1.92 -1.62
C GLU A 138 30.73 -3.42 -1.94
N ASP A 139 29.97 -4.25 -1.22
CA ASP A 139 29.98 -5.71 -1.36
C ASP A 139 29.63 -6.14 -2.79
N LYS A 140 30.69 -6.55 -3.50
CA LYS A 140 30.81 -7.26 -4.77
C LYS A 140 29.53 -7.96 -5.26
N LYS A 141 28.71 -7.29 -6.07
CA LYS A 141 27.67 -7.96 -6.88
C LYS A 141 27.62 -7.60 -8.36
N LEU A 142 28.29 -6.55 -8.81
CA LEU A 142 28.41 -6.30 -10.26
C LEU A 142 29.79 -6.71 -10.74
N SER A 143 29.82 -7.75 -11.58
CA SER A 143 31.02 -8.20 -12.27
C SER A 143 31.42 -7.29 -13.43
N ALA A 144 30.50 -6.44 -13.89
CA ALA A 144 30.69 -5.52 -15.00
C ALA A 144 29.75 -4.30 -14.88
N PRO A 145 30.06 -3.17 -15.56
CA PRO A 145 29.14 -2.04 -15.68
C PRO A 145 27.78 -2.50 -16.23
N VAL A 146 26.69 -2.01 -15.64
CA VAL A 146 25.32 -2.30 -16.09
C VAL A 146 24.69 -1.03 -16.62
N THR A 147 24.18 -1.09 -17.85
CA THR A 147 23.39 0.00 -18.44
C THR A 147 21.96 -0.10 -17.91
N LEU A 148 21.55 0.88 -17.13
CA LEU A 148 20.17 1.08 -16.72
C LEU A 148 19.44 1.96 -17.73
N SER A 149 18.35 1.48 -18.31
CA SER A 149 17.41 2.27 -19.10
C SER A 149 16.00 2.18 -18.53
N PRO A 150 15.13 3.17 -18.78
CA PRO A 150 13.73 3.13 -18.35
C PRO A 150 12.99 1.86 -18.84
N SER A 151 13.32 1.39 -20.05
CA SER A 151 12.72 0.21 -20.68
C SER A 151 12.98 -1.11 -19.96
N LEU A 152 14.01 -1.21 -19.10
CA LEU A 152 14.30 -2.46 -18.37
C LEU A 152 13.21 -2.86 -17.40
N ALA A 153 12.38 -1.91 -16.95
CA ALA A 153 11.28 -2.21 -16.06
C ALA A 153 10.07 -2.86 -16.77
N ALA A 154 10.00 -2.74 -18.11
CA ALA A 154 8.91 -3.24 -18.95
C ALA A 154 7.51 -2.88 -18.41
N LEU A 155 7.29 -1.62 -18.00
CA LEU A 155 6.02 -1.21 -17.39
C LEU A 155 4.85 -1.18 -18.38
N GLU A 156 5.14 -1.25 -19.68
CA GLU A 156 4.19 -1.48 -20.77
C GLU A 156 3.49 -2.83 -20.67
N ASP A 157 4.10 -3.86 -20.03
CA ASP A 157 3.46 -5.17 -19.82
C ASP A 157 2.12 -5.03 -19.09
N PHE A 158 1.98 -4.01 -18.24
CA PHE A 158 0.78 -3.76 -17.46
C PHE A 158 -0.38 -3.18 -18.30
N ASP A 159 -0.16 -2.74 -19.54
CA ASP A 159 -1.22 -2.19 -20.41
C ASP A 159 -2.35 -3.20 -20.67
N VAL A 160 -2.09 -4.49 -20.50
CA VAL A 160 -3.11 -5.56 -20.53
C VAL A 160 -4.21 -5.39 -19.47
N LEU A 161 -3.96 -4.63 -18.40
CA LEU A 161 -4.95 -4.29 -17.37
C LEU A 161 -5.95 -3.21 -17.83
N GLY A 162 -5.71 -2.62 -19.01
CA GLY A 162 -6.64 -1.75 -19.71
C GLY A 162 -6.97 -0.46 -18.94
N PRO A 163 -8.18 0.10 -19.12
CA PRO A 163 -8.53 1.45 -18.65
C PRO A 163 -8.62 1.57 -17.11
N GLN A 164 -8.57 0.45 -16.38
CA GLN A 164 -8.58 0.45 -14.93
C GLN A 164 -7.21 0.83 -14.35
N LEU A 165 -6.14 0.75 -15.16
CA LEU A 165 -4.77 0.99 -14.74
C LEU A 165 -4.45 2.48 -14.61
N ARG A 166 -3.91 2.86 -13.46
CA ARG A 166 -3.30 4.15 -13.16
C ARG A 166 -1.86 3.95 -12.77
N ARG A 167 -0.96 4.77 -13.31
CA ARG A 167 0.49 4.66 -13.11
C ARG A 167 0.98 5.76 -12.20
N PHE A 168 1.65 5.37 -11.12
CA PHE A 168 2.29 6.24 -10.15
C PHE A 168 3.78 5.88 -10.12
N VAL A 169 4.48 6.33 -11.15
CA VAL A 169 5.90 5.99 -11.38
C VAL A 169 6.77 7.17 -10.95
N ASN A 170 7.80 6.88 -10.14
CA ASN A 170 8.69 7.90 -9.58
C ASN A 170 7.98 8.97 -8.73
N GLU A 171 6.84 8.62 -8.12
CA GLU A 171 6.17 9.49 -7.15
C GLU A 171 6.97 9.67 -5.86
N PRO A 172 6.70 10.75 -5.08
CA PRO A 172 7.29 10.91 -3.76
C PRO A 172 7.00 9.71 -2.85
N LEU A 173 8.05 9.18 -2.20
CA LEU A 173 7.98 7.96 -1.39
C LEU A 173 6.82 7.93 -0.39
N LEU A 174 6.60 9.03 0.34
CA LEU A 174 5.53 9.09 1.35
C LEU A 174 4.14 9.07 0.71
N ALA A 175 3.95 9.73 -0.43
CA ALA A 175 2.68 9.70 -1.15
C ALA A 175 2.37 8.28 -1.67
N THR A 176 3.37 7.60 -2.24
CA THR A 176 3.24 6.20 -2.65
C THR A 176 2.95 5.29 -1.45
N PHE A 177 3.63 5.51 -0.33
CA PHE A 177 3.43 4.71 0.88
C PHE A 177 2.02 4.87 1.46
N ASP A 178 1.49 6.11 1.51
CA ASP A 178 0.13 6.37 1.94
C ASP A 178 -0.89 5.68 1.02
N ARG A 179 -0.72 5.76 -0.31
CA ARG A 179 -1.55 5.02 -1.28
C ARG A 179 -1.50 3.50 -1.10
N MET A 180 -0.33 2.94 -0.78
CA MET A 180 -0.18 1.50 -0.51
C MET A 180 -0.94 1.06 0.74
N ILE A 181 -0.96 1.90 1.78
CA ILE A 181 -1.72 1.65 3.01
C ILE A 181 -3.22 1.75 2.73
N ASP A 182 -3.63 2.79 2.00
CA ASP A 182 -5.03 3.18 1.83
C ASP A 182 -5.77 2.43 0.71
N CYS A 183 -5.07 1.68 -0.15
CA CYS A 183 -5.74 0.82 -1.13
C CYS A 183 -6.52 -0.31 -0.45
N ASP A 184 -7.52 -0.88 -1.12
CA ASP A 184 -8.31 -1.98 -0.56
C ASP A 184 -7.50 -3.29 -0.58
N ILE A 185 -6.82 -3.57 -1.69
CA ILE A 185 -5.95 -4.73 -1.84
C ILE A 185 -4.56 -4.25 -2.25
N LEU A 186 -3.52 -4.61 -1.49
CA LEU A 186 -2.12 -4.39 -1.84
C LEU A 186 -1.48 -5.69 -2.34
N ILE A 187 -1.10 -5.76 -3.62
CA ILE A 187 -0.26 -6.82 -4.15
C ILE A 187 1.20 -6.39 -3.98
N ALA A 188 1.87 -7.01 -3.00
CA ALA A 188 3.16 -6.59 -2.49
C ALA A 188 4.33 -7.27 -3.21
N SER A 189 5.34 -6.48 -3.60
CA SER A 189 6.68 -7.02 -3.90
C SER A 189 7.42 -7.44 -2.62
N ARG A 190 8.53 -8.18 -2.79
CA ARG A 190 9.49 -8.54 -1.72
C ARG A 190 10.34 -7.35 -1.28
N SER A 191 9.70 -6.33 -0.71
CA SER A 191 10.31 -5.07 -0.27
C SER A 191 9.92 -4.76 1.17
N SER A 192 10.87 -4.23 1.95
CA SER A 192 10.59 -3.70 3.30
C SER A 192 9.53 -2.60 3.28
N LEU A 193 9.46 -1.81 2.20
CA LEU A 193 8.41 -0.80 2.01
C LEU A 193 7.02 -1.45 1.90
N SER A 194 6.87 -2.51 1.09
CA SER A 194 5.62 -3.27 0.99
C SER A 194 5.23 -3.84 2.34
N THR A 195 6.21 -4.41 3.04
CA THR A 195 5.98 -5.04 4.34
C THR A 195 5.50 -4.02 5.36
N CYS A 196 6.15 -2.86 5.47
CA CYS A 196 5.70 -1.80 6.39
C CYS A 196 4.32 -1.22 5.99
N ALA A 197 4.01 -1.09 4.70
CA ALA A 197 2.67 -0.68 4.26
C ALA A 197 1.60 -1.72 4.61
N ALA A 198 1.93 -3.00 4.48
CA ALA A 198 1.04 -4.09 4.83
C ALA A 198 0.75 -4.11 6.34
N TYR A 199 1.77 -3.92 7.19
CA TYR A 199 1.59 -3.83 8.66
C TYR A 199 0.72 -2.65 9.09
N LEU A 200 0.79 -1.54 8.37
CA LEU A 200 0.01 -0.33 8.65
C LEU A 200 -1.35 -0.30 7.96
N LYS A 201 -1.66 -1.31 7.13
CA LYS A 201 -2.90 -1.36 6.38
C LYS A 201 -4.07 -1.32 7.35
N SER A 202 -5.03 -0.42 7.09
CA SER A 202 -6.19 -0.26 7.97
C SER A 202 -6.98 -1.55 8.08
N GLU A 203 -7.61 -1.76 9.23
CA GLU A 203 -8.58 -2.86 9.42
C GLU A 203 -9.56 -2.92 8.24
N GLY A 204 -9.73 -4.12 7.69
CA GLY A 204 -10.60 -4.35 6.53
C GLY A 204 -9.95 -4.19 5.16
N GLY A 205 -8.64 -3.89 5.08
CA GLY A 205 -7.83 -4.03 3.85
C GLY A 205 -7.13 -5.39 3.76
N VAL A 206 -6.69 -5.76 2.56
CA VAL A 206 -5.96 -7.02 2.30
C VAL A 206 -4.61 -6.74 1.67
N THR A 207 -3.59 -7.51 2.05
CA THR A 207 -2.30 -7.58 1.36
C THR A 207 -2.11 -8.99 0.80
N VAL A 208 -1.85 -9.09 -0.50
CA VAL A 208 -1.40 -10.33 -1.14
C VAL A 208 0.12 -10.28 -1.28
N TYR A 209 0.82 -11.27 -0.74
CA TYR A 209 2.28 -11.32 -0.75
C TYR A 209 2.82 -12.61 -1.37
N TYR A 210 4.04 -12.54 -1.89
CA TYR A 210 4.78 -13.73 -2.29
C TYR A 210 5.57 -14.28 -1.09
N PRO A 211 5.34 -15.53 -0.65
CA PRO A 211 6.10 -16.11 0.45
C PRO A 211 7.57 -16.33 0.05
N ASP A 212 8.49 -15.65 0.73
CA ASP A 212 9.94 -15.84 0.62
C ASP A 212 10.48 -16.13 2.02
N GLN A 213 11.45 -17.04 2.13
CA GLN A 213 12.12 -17.38 3.39
C GLN A 213 12.70 -16.16 4.13
N ARG A 214 13.00 -15.08 3.40
CA ARG A 214 13.63 -13.86 3.95
C ARG A 214 12.65 -12.86 4.58
N HIS A 215 11.38 -12.89 4.18
CA HIS A 215 10.36 -11.98 4.68
C HIS A 215 9.12 -12.82 4.99
N GLN A 216 9.17 -13.52 6.11
CA GLN A 216 7.95 -14.07 6.69
C GLN A 216 7.14 -12.87 7.18
N MET A 217 6.18 -12.44 6.37
CA MET A 217 5.08 -11.66 6.92
C MET A 217 4.44 -12.49 8.01
N LEU A 218 4.16 -11.89 9.17
CA LEU A 218 3.60 -12.59 10.33
C LEU A 218 2.47 -13.51 9.91
N GLU A 219 2.47 -14.72 10.48
CA GLU A 219 1.54 -15.81 10.20
C GLU A 219 0.14 -15.28 9.92
N ALA A 220 -0.34 -15.49 8.68
CA ALA A 220 -1.70 -15.28 8.17
C ALA A 220 -2.72 -14.59 9.10
N ALA A 221 -2.37 -13.42 9.64
CA ALA A 221 -3.30 -12.61 10.40
C ALA A 221 -4.35 -12.07 9.43
N ASP A 222 -5.54 -11.78 9.94
CA ASP A 222 -6.66 -11.31 9.13
C ASP A 222 -6.23 -10.17 8.19
N GLY A 223 -6.24 -10.46 6.88
CA GLY A 223 -5.84 -9.50 5.86
C GLY A 223 -4.50 -9.77 5.16
N HIS A 224 -3.70 -10.76 5.56
CA HIS A 224 -2.47 -11.13 4.84
C HIS A 224 -2.61 -12.47 4.12
N LEU A 225 -2.65 -12.42 2.78
CA LEU A 225 -2.88 -13.57 1.91
C LEU A 225 -1.61 -13.96 1.16
N SER A 226 -1.20 -15.22 1.28
CA SER A 226 -0.13 -15.76 0.44
C SER A 226 -0.65 -15.97 -0.98
N CYS A 227 0.11 -15.51 -1.98
CA CYS A 227 -0.22 -15.76 -3.39
C CYS A 227 -0.10 -17.24 -3.80
N GLN A 228 0.46 -18.09 -2.92
CA GLN A 228 0.60 -19.53 -3.10
C GLN A 228 -0.47 -20.33 -2.33
N ASP A 229 -1.34 -19.67 -1.55
CA ASP A 229 -2.45 -20.37 -0.89
C ASP A 229 -3.46 -20.83 -1.94
N ALA A 230 -3.81 -22.13 -1.93
CA ALA A 230 -4.80 -22.71 -2.83
C ALA A 230 -6.19 -22.05 -2.69
N ARG A 231 -6.46 -21.41 -1.54
CA ARG A 231 -7.71 -20.71 -1.24
C ARG A 231 -7.70 -19.23 -1.62
N LEU A 232 -6.61 -18.71 -2.19
CA LEU A 232 -6.46 -17.29 -2.52
C LEU A 232 -7.65 -16.75 -3.31
N ASP A 233 -8.09 -17.47 -4.34
CA ASP A 233 -9.19 -17.02 -5.20
C ASP A 233 -10.52 -16.94 -4.43
N ALA A 234 -10.79 -17.90 -3.54
CA ALA A 234 -11.96 -17.89 -2.67
C ALA A 234 -11.89 -16.75 -1.63
N GLN A 235 -10.71 -16.49 -1.06
CA GLN A 235 -10.48 -15.42 -0.09
C GLN A 235 -10.65 -14.03 -0.73
N LEU A 236 -10.13 -13.84 -1.94
CA LEU A 236 -10.33 -12.61 -2.72
C LEU A 236 -11.81 -12.42 -3.09
N GLY A 237 -12.48 -13.49 -3.53
CA GLY A 237 -13.92 -13.45 -3.81
C GLY A 237 -14.75 -13.05 -2.58
N ALA A 238 -14.46 -13.64 -1.42
CA ALA A 238 -15.11 -13.29 -0.16
C ALA A 238 -14.82 -11.84 0.27
N TYR A 239 -13.61 -11.34 0.04
CA TYR A 239 -13.28 -9.95 0.30
C TYR A 239 -14.10 -8.99 -0.58
N VAL A 240 -14.17 -9.26 -1.88
CA VAL A 240 -14.94 -8.43 -2.84
C VAL A 240 -16.42 -8.42 -2.48
N GLU A 241 -16.98 -9.56 -2.04
CA GLU A 241 -18.35 -9.65 -1.55
C GLU A 241 -18.59 -8.71 -0.36
N ARG A 242 -17.74 -8.80 0.67
CA ARG A 242 -17.82 -7.90 1.84
C ARG A 242 -17.65 -6.45 1.46
N PHE A 243 -16.78 -6.14 0.48
CA PHE A 243 -16.59 -4.77 -0.01
C PHE A 243 -17.87 -4.24 -0.66
N ARG A 244 -18.50 -5.04 -1.52
CA ARG A 244 -19.78 -4.71 -2.17
C ARG A 244 -20.86 -4.42 -1.15
N ASP A 245 -20.90 -5.21 -0.08
CA ASP A 245 -21.90 -5.09 0.99
C ASP A 245 -21.56 -3.98 2.01
N GLY A 246 -20.48 -3.21 1.78
CA GLY A 246 -20.03 -2.13 2.66
C GLY A 246 -19.41 -2.58 3.98
N GLN A 247 -19.06 -3.87 4.10
CA GLN A 247 -18.49 -4.50 5.29
C GLN A 247 -16.95 -4.61 5.26
N ALA A 248 -16.33 -4.27 4.13
CA ALA A 248 -14.88 -4.26 3.96
C ALA A 248 -14.41 -3.04 3.16
N GLY A 249 -13.10 -2.88 3.08
CA GLY A 249 -12.45 -1.76 2.40
C GLY A 249 -11.57 -0.99 3.36
N ALA A 250 -10.42 -0.55 2.86
CA ALA A 250 -9.52 0.26 3.64
C ALA A 250 -10.23 1.57 4.04
N ARG A 251 -10.11 1.97 5.31
CA ARG A 251 -10.60 3.27 5.75
C ARG A 251 -9.61 4.31 5.23
N ARG A 252 -9.99 5.01 4.17
CA ARG A 252 -9.23 6.19 3.73
C ARG A 252 -9.27 7.20 4.86
N LEU A 253 -8.10 7.58 5.37
CA LEU A 253 -8.01 8.72 6.26
C LEU A 253 -8.36 9.95 5.41
N ALA A 254 -9.47 10.59 5.72
CA ALA A 254 -9.91 11.83 5.09
C ALA A 254 -8.97 12.99 5.45
#